data_AF-A0A1G2ZHK3-F1
#
_entry.id   AF-A0A1G2ZHK3-F1
#
_cell.length_a   1.000
_cell.length_b   1.000
_cell.length_c   1.000
_cell.angle_alpha   90.00
_cell.angle_beta   90.00
_cell.angle_gamma   90.00
#
_symmetry.space_group_name_H-M   'P 1'
#
loop_
_entity.id
_entity.type
_entity.pdbx_description
1 polymer ?
#
loop_
_entity_poly.entity_id
_entity_poly.type
_entity_poly.pdbx_seq_one_letter_code
_entity_poly.pdbx_strand_id
1 'polypeptide(L)'
;MSAPVIHRPATTLTLFARRTYTLVIYSGGPVFRGLQNMKSQRRHELQKNELADWLAGVVTAIKPYQNAILGVVLLVAVAGVVYSWWNRDSAREVAAAGDLFYDALSQPQPDPVDFQDLAEQYPGTKLADWAATMAGDTHLAIGCGQLFDDKAVANQELQDAMDCYTQVCDNTESPTLRERATFGLARALEAQGKDLDKAVERYREVTEKWPHGAYAAMAARRAKDLQRPSTRQMYDRFARFNPKPPTPDLPGGLDDPFSFDPSSLPDDDFRLAPGLTNEKETPTDPTNPAAPDVNATEPDTAAPDIGTPDPTAPEGPAPQTPDTEAADSTPSEPKTANADESKP
;
A
#
# COMPACT_ATOMS: atom_id res chain seq x y z
N MET A 1 30.40 -27.83 39.32
CA MET A 1 30.01 -26.54 38.74
C MET A 1 30.85 -26.33 37.50
N SER A 2 30.31 -26.66 36.32
CA SER A 2 30.98 -26.49 35.03
C SER A 2 30.01 -25.77 34.11
N ALA A 3 30.42 -24.61 33.61
CA ALA A 3 29.63 -23.80 32.68
C ALA A 3 29.71 -24.39 31.27
N PRO A 4 28.61 -24.38 30.48
CA PRO A 4 28.65 -24.82 29.11
C PRO A 4 29.22 -23.73 28.19
N VAL A 5 30.19 -24.13 27.37
CA VAL A 5 30.78 -23.36 26.27
C VAL A 5 29.79 -23.38 25.10
N ILE A 6 29.26 -22.22 24.73
CA ILE A 6 28.37 -22.05 23.57
C ILE A 6 29.22 -21.72 22.35
N HIS A 7 29.34 -22.66 21.41
CA HIS A 7 29.91 -22.44 20.08
C HIS A 7 28.92 -21.67 19.20
N ARG A 8 29.34 -20.51 18.67
CA ARG A 8 28.61 -19.78 17.63
C ARG A 8 28.98 -20.32 16.25
N PRO A 9 28.00 -20.63 15.36
CA PRO A 9 28.30 -20.99 13.98
C PRO A 9 28.72 -19.75 13.16
N ALA A 10 29.68 -19.96 12.25
CA ALA A 10 30.18 -18.95 11.33
C ALA A 10 29.11 -18.62 10.26
N THR A 11 28.68 -17.36 10.22
CA THR A 11 27.74 -16.87 9.22
C THR A 11 28.47 -16.63 7.89
N THR A 12 28.13 -17.44 6.89
CA THR A 12 28.59 -17.32 5.50
C THR A 12 27.97 -16.08 4.86
N LEU A 13 28.81 -15.10 4.53
CA LEU A 13 28.44 -13.87 3.83
C LEU A 13 28.19 -14.18 2.35
N THR A 14 26.93 -14.31 1.95
CA THR A 14 26.56 -14.50 0.54
C THR A 14 26.46 -13.13 -0.13
N LEU A 15 27.50 -12.77 -0.91
CA LEU A 15 27.55 -11.56 -1.72
C LEU A 15 26.60 -11.71 -2.93
N PHE A 16 25.45 -11.04 -2.91
CA PHE A 16 24.58 -10.97 -4.10
C PHE A 16 25.23 -10.08 -5.17
N ALA A 17 25.71 -10.72 -6.22
CA ALA A 17 26.40 -10.09 -7.34
C ALA A 17 25.46 -9.18 -8.16
N ARG A 18 25.99 -7.99 -8.48
CA ARG A 18 25.38 -6.99 -9.36
C ARG A 18 25.06 -7.59 -10.74
N ARG A 19 23.88 -7.21 -11.23
CA ARG A 19 23.36 -7.40 -12.58
C ARG A 19 24.40 -7.00 -13.65
N THR A 20 25.01 -7.99 -14.29
CA THR A 20 25.86 -7.83 -15.46
C THR A 20 24.98 -7.63 -16.70
N TYR A 21 25.11 -6.47 -17.35
CA TYR A 21 24.59 -6.28 -18.71
C TYR A 21 25.63 -6.79 -19.70
N THR A 22 25.31 -7.89 -20.37
CA THR A 22 26.13 -8.45 -21.45
C THR A 22 25.86 -7.67 -22.72
N LEU A 23 26.83 -6.83 -23.12
CA LEU A 23 26.83 -6.15 -24.43
C LEU A 23 27.27 -7.18 -25.49
N VAL A 24 26.34 -7.63 -26.34
CA VAL A 24 26.63 -8.49 -27.49
C VAL A 24 27.08 -7.59 -28.65
N ILE A 25 28.38 -7.57 -28.93
CA ILE A 25 28.98 -6.85 -30.07
C ILE A 25 29.02 -7.82 -31.26
N TYR A 26 28.21 -7.55 -32.29
CA TYR A 26 28.25 -8.30 -33.55
C TYR A 26 29.47 -7.86 -34.38
N SER A 27 30.44 -8.77 -34.55
CA SER A 27 31.56 -8.60 -35.48
C SER A 27 31.15 -9.06 -36.88
N GLY A 28 30.82 -8.13 -37.77
CA GLY A 28 30.56 -8.39 -39.18
C GLY A 28 31.34 -7.42 -40.06
N GLY A 29 32.29 -7.95 -40.82
CA GLY A 29 32.86 -7.33 -42.02
C GLY A 29 33.32 -8.45 -42.97
N PRO A 30 33.85 -8.16 -44.18
CA PRO A 30 33.90 -6.89 -44.91
C PRO A 30 33.39 -7.03 -46.36
N VAL A 31 33.51 -5.94 -47.15
CA VAL A 31 33.91 -5.85 -48.57
C VAL A 31 33.12 -4.72 -49.22
N PHE A 32 33.77 -3.60 -49.55
CA PHE A 32 33.63 -2.99 -50.87
C PHE A 32 34.85 -2.11 -51.16
N ARG A 33 35.54 -2.47 -52.25
CA ARG A 33 36.66 -1.78 -52.86
C ARG A 33 36.09 -0.81 -53.89
N GLY A 34 36.31 0.48 -53.70
CA GLY A 34 35.89 1.52 -54.65
C GLY A 34 36.87 2.69 -54.63
N LEU A 35 37.82 2.67 -55.56
CA LEU A 35 38.70 3.78 -55.92
C LEU A 35 37.84 4.93 -56.47
N GLN A 36 37.73 6.05 -55.76
CA GLN A 36 37.56 7.34 -56.43
C GLN A 36 38.39 8.43 -55.74
N ASN A 37 39.42 8.79 -56.48
CA ASN A 37 40.33 9.90 -56.27
C ASN A 37 39.56 11.21 -56.55
N MET A 38 39.20 11.98 -55.52
CA MET A 38 38.65 13.33 -55.69
C MET A 38 39.39 14.35 -54.82
N LYS A 39 40.36 15.00 -55.47
CA LYS A 39 40.72 16.42 -55.41
C LYS A 39 40.90 17.01 -54.00
N SER A 40 42.16 17.05 -53.59
CA SER A 40 42.74 17.47 -52.31
C SER A 40 42.87 18.99 -52.11
N GLN A 41 42.02 19.83 -52.71
CA GLN A 41 42.19 21.30 -52.68
C GLN A 41 40.86 22.00 -52.50
N ARG A 42 40.32 21.96 -51.27
CA ARG A 42 39.30 22.83 -50.62
C ARG A 42 38.77 22.14 -49.34
N ARG A 43 39.66 21.78 -48.41
CA ARG A 43 39.32 21.10 -47.13
C ARG A 43 40.06 21.68 -45.93
N HIS A 44 40.40 22.97 -45.97
CA HIS A 44 41.10 23.64 -44.86
C HIS A 44 40.31 24.82 -44.25
N GLU A 45 39.01 24.94 -44.55
CA GLU A 45 38.16 26.03 -44.00
C GLU A 45 36.95 25.55 -43.18
N LEU A 46 36.76 24.24 -42.98
CA LEU A 46 35.73 23.71 -42.09
C LEU A 46 36.42 22.97 -40.95
N GLN A 47 36.57 23.67 -39.82
CA GLN A 47 36.67 23.17 -38.44
C GLN A 47 37.40 24.18 -37.52
N LYS A 48 37.22 25.50 -37.73
CA LYS A 48 37.18 26.37 -36.56
C LYS A 48 35.86 26.08 -35.87
N ASN A 49 35.94 25.16 -34.91
CA ASN A 49 34.81 24.76 -34.10
C ASN A 49 34.50 25.99 -33.23
N GLU A 50 33.50 26.80 -33.63
CA GLU A 50 33.10 27.99 -32.86
C GLU A 50 32.79 27.64 -31.41
N LEU A 51 32.35 26.40 -31.15
CA LEU A 51 32.17 25.86 -29.82
C LEU A 51 33.49 25.71 -29.05
N ALA A 52 34.60 25.37 -29.73
CA ALA A 52 35.92 25.29 -29.13
C ALA A 52 36.53 26.67 -28.86
N ASP A 53 36.32 27.65 -29.75
CA ASP A 53 36.76 29.03 -29.52
C ASP A 53 35.93 29.69 -28.41
N TRP A 54 34.62 29.39 -28.33
CA TRP A 54 33.76 29.78 -27.22
C TRP A 54 34.18 29.12 -25.90
N LEU A 55 34.44 27.80 -25.91
CA LEU A 55 34.91 27.07 -24.73
C LEU A 55 36.28 27.57 -24.27
N ALA A 56 37.18 27.90 -25.21
CA ALA A 56 38.48 28.49 -24.91
C ALA A 56 38.31 29.87 -24.24
N GLY A 57 37.41 30.70 -24.77
CA GLY A 57 37.05 32.00 -24.18
C GLY A 57 36.53 31.86 -22.74
N VAL A 58 35.59 30.94 -22.52
CA VAL A 58 35.02 30.62 -21.22
C VAL A 58 36.09 30.10 -20.25
N VAL A 59 37.01 29.24 -20.70
CA VAL A 59 38.12 28.72 -19.87
C VAL A 59 39.09 29.83 -19.45
N THR A 60 39.43 30.76 -20.34
CA THR A 60 40.27 31.92 -19.98
C THR A 60 39.58 32.89 -19.03
N ALA A 61 38.27 33.08 -19.16
CA ALA A 61 37.49 33.92 -18.24
C ALA A 61 37.36 33.31 -16.83
N ILE A 62 37.36 31.97 -16.74
CA ILE A 62 37.24 31.24 -15.47
C ILE A 62 38.58 31.09 -14.74
N LYS A 63 39.72 31.11 -15.44
CA LYS A 63 41.09 30.99 -14.85
C LYS A 63 41.32 31.80 -13.57
N PRO A 64 41.00 33.11 -13.49
CA PRO A 64 41.26 33.88 -12.27
C PRO A 64 40.38 33.46 -11.09
N TYR A 65 39.22 32.84 -11.35
CA TYR A 65 38.26 32.41 -10.32
C TYR A 65 38.36 30.91 -10.00
N GLN A 66 39.28 30.16 -10.62
CA GLN A 66 39.38 28.70 -10.42
C GLN A 66 39.49 28.32 -8.94
N ASN A 67 40.32 29.01 -8.15
CA ASN A 67 40.46 28.69 -6.73
C ASN A 67 39.17 28.98 -5.93
N ALA A 68 38.45 30.05 -6.28
CA ALA A 68 37.17 30.40 -5.64
C ALA A 68 36.07 29.39 -6.01
N ILE A 69 35.97 29.02 -7.28
CA ILE A 69 35.02 28.02 -7.78
C ILE A 69 35.31 26.66 -7.14
N LEU A 70 36.57 26.26 -7.06
CA LEU A 70 36.98 25.00 -6.43
C LEU A 70 36.63 24.99 -4.93
N GLY A 71 36.80 26.12 -4.24
CA GLY A 71 36.35 26.29 -2.86
C GLY A 71 34.84 26.15 -2.67
N VAL A 72 34.04 26.78 -3.55
CA VAL A 72 32.57 26.68 -3.51
C VAL A 72 32.11 25.25 -3.82
N VAL A 73 32.67 24.61 -4.85
CA VAL A 73 32.34 23.22 -5.21
C VAL A 73 32.69 22.27 -4.07
N LEU A 74 33.85 22.45 -3.42
CA LEU A 74 34.24 21.66 -2.27
C LEU A 74 33.25 21.85 -1.10
N LEU A 75 32.82 23.08 -0.84
CA LEU A 75 31.85 23.38 0.20
C LEU A 75 30.49 22.72 -0.08
N VAL A 76 30.00 22.81 -1.32
CA VAL A 76 28.75 22.14 -1.75
C VAL A 76 28.89 20.63 -1.67
N ALA A 77 30.04 20.07 -2.06
CA ALA A 77 30.30 18.64 -1.96
C ALA A 77 30.29 18.16 -0.49
N VAL A 78 30.94 18.89 0.41
CA VAL A 78 30.92 18.59 1.85
C VAL A 78 29.52 18.70 2.42
N ALA A 79 28.77 19.77 2.09
CA ALA A 79 27.38 19.92 2.50
C ALA A 79 26.50 18.77 1.98
N GLY A 80 26.71 18.34 0.73
CA GLY A 80 26.02 17.20 0.13
C GLY A 80 26.36 15.87 0.79
N VAL A 81 27.62 15.66 1.21
CA VAL A 81 28.04 14.47 1.96
C VAL A 81 27.40 14.45 3.36
N VAL A 82 27.40 15.58 4.07
CA VAL A 82 26.75 15.70 5.38
C VAL A 82 25.25 15.45 5.27
N TYR A 83 24.58 16.07 4.30
CA TYR A 83 23.15 15.86 4.02
C TYR A 83 22.85 14.40 3.66
N SER A 84 23.66 13.80 2.77
CA SER A 84 23.50 12.41 2.37
C SER A 84 23.75 11.44 3.52
N TRP A 85 24.64 11.76 4.45
CA TRP A 85 24.90 10.91 5.62
C TRP A 85 23.73 10.97 6.59
N TRP A 86 23.19 12.16 6.86
CA TRP A 86 21.98 12.33 7.67
C TRP A 86 20.77 11.57 7.08
N ASN A 87 20.60 11.60 5.75
CA ASN A 87 19.52 10.86 5.08
C ASN A 87 19.77 9.34 4.95
N ARG A 88 21.00 8.86 5.19
CA ARG A 88 21.36 7.44 4.97
C ARG A 88 21.08 6.55 6.17
N ASP A 89 21.15 7.06 7.39
CA ASP A 89 20.90 6.26 8.59
C ASP A 89 19.42 5.85 8.68
N SER A 90 18.50 6.73 8.26
CA SER A 90 17.06 6.44 8.24
C SER A 90 16.69 5.23 7.37
N ALA A 91 17.42 4.95 6.29
CA ALA A 91 17.07 3.85 5.39
C ALA A 91 17.30 2.45 6.00
N ARG A 92 18.31 2.30 6.88
CA ARG A 92 18.57 1.03 7.56
C ARG A 92 17.65 0.84 8.76
N GLU A 93 17.38 1.91 9.49
CA GLU A 93 16.46 1.90 10.62
C GLU A 93 15.03 1.63 10.18
N VAL A 94 14.55 2.25 9.09
CA VAL A 94 13.22 1.98 8.51
C VAL A 94 13.10 0.55 7.99
N ALA A 95 14.19 -0.06 7.50
CA ALA A 95 14.17 -1.46 7.08
C ALA A 95 13.96 -2.40 8.28
N ALA A 96 14.68 -2.20 9.38
CA ALA A 96 14.49 -2.96 10.61
C ALA A 96 13.10 -2.71 11.24
N ALA A 97 12.62 -1.48 11.18
CA ALA A 97 11.28 -1.12 11.62
C ALA A 97 10.18 -1.80 10.79
N GLY A 98 10.44 -2.03 9.50
CA GLY A 98 9.57 -2.81 8.64
C GLY A 98 9.39 -4.23 9.16
N ASP A 99 10.46 -4.89 9.59
CA ASP A 99 10.39 -6.24 10.18
C ASP A 99 9.51 -6.24 11.44
N LEU A 100 9.69 -5.27 12.34
CA LEU A 100 8.84 -5.12 13.54
C LEU A 100 7.36 -4.90 13.20
N PHE A 101 7.08 -4.08 12.18
CA PHE A 101 5.72 -3.84 11.71
C PHE A 101 5.06 -5.12 11.18
N TYR A 102 5.80 -5.91 10.39
CA TYR A 102 5.29 -7.20 9.91
C TYR A 102 5.13 -8.23 11.02
N ASP A 103 6.05 -8.24 11.99
CA ASP A 103 5.95 -9.10 13.16
C ASP A 103 4.69 -8.78 13.99
N ALA A 104 4.38 -7.49 14.20
CA ALA A 104 3.15 -7.04 14.85
C ALA A 104 1.89 -7.44 14.05
N LEU A 105 1.91 -7.28 12.72
CA LEU A 105 0.82 -7.72 11.84
C LEU A 105 0.60 -9.24 11.84
N SER A 106 1.65 -10.01 12.08
CA SER A 106 1.59 -11.47 12.06
C SER A 106 0.99 -12.09 13.33
N GLN A 107 0.81 -11.28 14.39
CA GLN A 107 0.19 -11.74 15.62
C GLN A 107 -1.28 -12.13 15.38
N PRO A 108 -1.79 -13.20 16.03
CA PRO A 108 -3.19 -13.59 15.92
C PRO A 108 -4.16 -12.49 16.34
N GLN A 109 -3.74 -11.67 17.30
CA GLN A 109 -4.44 -10.49 17.77
C GLN A 109 -3.41 -9.36 17.87
N PRO A 110 -3.27 -8.54 16.81
CA PRO A 110 -2.35 -7.41 16.83
C PRO A 110 -2.68 -6.46 17.97
N ASP A 111 -1.66 -5.99 18.69
CA ASP A 111 -1.80 -4.99 19.75
C ASP A 111 -1.70 -3.59 19.13
N PRO A 112 -2.69 -2.70 19.33
CA PRO A 112 -2.61 -1.34 18.80
C PRO A 112 -1.39 -0.56 19.35
N VAL A 113 -0.92 -0.87 20.56
CA VAL A 113 0.22 -0.19 21.20
C VAL A 113 1.51 -0.46 20.42
N ASP A 114 1.73 -1.66 19.91
CA ASP A 114 2.91 -1.99 19.10
C ASP A 114 2.99 -1.10 17.84
N PHE A 115 1.84 -0.79 17.23
CA PHE A 115 1.79 0.10 16.07
C PHE A 115 1.95 1.57 16.46
N GLN A 116 1.44 1.99 17.61
CA GLN A 116 1.64 3.35 18.13
C GLN A 116 3.12 3.59 18.43
N ASP A 117 3.76 2.65 19.13
CA ASP A 117 5.19 2.70 19.44
C ASP A 117 6.03 2.81 18.16
N LEU A 118 5.68 2.09 17.10
CA LEU A 118 6.33 2.22 15.79
C LEU A 118 6.10 3.60 15.14
N ALA A 119 4.89 4.15 15.25
CA ALA A 119 4.59 5.48 14.72
C ALA A 119 5.37 6.59 15.47
N GLU A 120 5.52 6.45 16.79
CA GLU A 120 6.27 7.39 17.64
C GLU A 120 7.78 7.28 17.48
N GLN A 121 8.31 6.07 17.29
CA GLN A 121 9.74 5.84 17.10
C GLN A 121 10.26 6.30 15.73
N TYR A 122 9.41 6.28 14.70
CA TYR A 122 9.80 6.59 13.33
C TYR A 122 9.01 7.76 12.71
N PRO A 123 8.91 8.93 13.39
CA PRO A 123 8.03 10.01 12.99
C PRO A 123 8.41 10.59 11.63
N GLY A 124 7.41 10.96 10.82
CA GLY A 124 7.63 11.51 9.48
C GLY A 124 8.06 10.50 8.42
N THR A 125 8.15 9.20 8.76
CA THR A 125 8.37 8.14 7.79
C THR A 125 7.03 7.60 7.27
N LYS A 126 7.02 7.06 6.04
CA LYS A 126 5.84 6.37 5.51
C LYS A 126 5.42 5.18 6.38
N LEU A 127 6.39 4.55 7.05
CA LEU A 127 6.11 3.44 7.96
C LEU A 127 5.29 3.91 9.16
N ALA A 128 5.64 5.06 9.76
CA ALA A 128 4.85 5.63 10.85
C ALA A 128 3.42 5.97 10.43
N ASP A 129 3.20 6.50 9.22
CA ASP A 129 1.84 6.75 8.71
C ASP A 129 1.02 5.45 8.58
N TRP A 130 1.66 4.38 8.09
CA TRP A 130 1.03 3.05 8.02
C TRP A 130 0.77 2.46 9.40
N ALA A 131 1.73 2.58 10.32
CA ALA A 131 1.62 2.10 11.69
C ALA A 131 0.47 2.81 12.42
N ALA A 132 0.41 4.14 12.38
CA ALA A 132 -0.71 4.90 12.95
C ALA A 132 -2.07 4.53 12.33
N THR A 133 -2.11 4.26 11.02
CA THR A 133 -3.33 3.77 10.36
C THR A 133 -3.75 2.39 10.90
N MET A 134 -2.79 1.47 11.06
CA MET A 134 -3.05 0.13 11.60
C MET A 134 -3.41 0.14 13.09
N ALA A 135 -2.82 1.05 13.89
CA ALA A 135 -3.24 1.30 15.26
C ALA A 135 -4.73 1.69 15.32
N GLY A 136 -5.14 2.64 14.48
CA GLY A 136 -6.53 3.06 14.37
C GLY A 136 -7.47 1.93 13.92
N ASP A 137 -7.06 1.10 12.96
CA ASP A 137 -7.83 -0.07 12.51
C ASP A 137 -7.99 -1.11 13.63
N THR A 138 -6.95 -1.32 14.42
CA THR A 138 -6.92 -2.31 15.52
C THR A 138 -7.77 -1.84 16.70
N HIS A 139 -7.58 -0.61 17.16
CA HIS A 139 -8.44 0.02 18.17
C HIS A 139 -9.92 0.02 17.75
N LEU A 140 -10.21 0.33 16.47
CA LEU A 140 -11.57 0.27 15.95
C LEU A 140 -12.16 -1.15 16.04
N ALA A 141 -11.37 -2.18 15.71
CA ALA A 141 -11.80 -3.56 15.79
C ALA A 141 -12.07 -4.01 17.24
N ILE A 142 -11.15 -3.70 18.16
CA ILE A 142 -11.29 -3.99 19.60
C ILE A 142 -12.51 -3.26 20.16
N GLY A 143 -12.62 -1.96 19.92
CA GLY A 143 -13.75 -1.14 20.37
C GLY A 143 -15.09 -1.66 19.87
N CYS A 144 -15.18 -2.05 18.59
CA CYS A 144 -16.38 -2.68 18.04
C CYS A 144 -16.71 -4.03 18.71
N GLY A 145 -15.70 -4.82 19.06
CA GLY A 145 -15.89 -6.09 19.78
C GLY A 145 -16.44 -5.88 21.19
N GLN A 146 -15.97 -4.83 21.88
CA GLN A 146 -16.34 -4.53 23.27
C GLN A 146 -17.70 -3.85 23.41
N LEU A 147 -18.29 -3.34 22.33
CA LEU A 147 -19.55 -2.58 22.34
C LEU A 147 -20.73 -3.30 23.04
N PHE A 148 -20.71 -4.63 23.07
CA PHE A 148 -21.77 -5.46 23.67
C PHE A 148 -21.39 -6.11 24.99
N ASP A 149 -20.14 -5.97 25.43
CA ASP A 149 -19.61 -6.60 26.64
C ASP A 149 -19.24 -5.53 27.69
N ASP A 150 -18.32 -4.64 27.31
CA ASP A 150 -17.89 -3.50 28.13
C ASP A 150 -17.92 -2.21 27.30
N LYS A 151 -19.02 -1.46 27.45
CA LYS A 151 -19.22 -0.21 26.74
C LYS A 151 -18.22 0.88 27.15
N ALA A 152 -17.65 0.82 28.35
CA ALA A 152 -16.67 1.81 28.79
C ALA A 152 -15.35 1.59 28.05
N VAL A 153 -14.86 0.34 28.04
CA VAL A 153 -13.67 -0.06 27.26
C VAL A 153 -13.90 0.22 25.78
N ALA A 154 -15.07 -0.15 25.24
CA ALA A 154 -15.40 0.13 23.84
C ALA A 154 -15.29 1.62 23.48
N ASN A 155 -15.78 2.52 24.35
CA ASN A 155 -15.71 3.96 24.09
C ASN A 155 -14.29 4.51 24.15
N GLN A 156 -13.43 3.95 25.00
CA GLN A 156 -12.03 4.32 25.08
C GLN A 156 -11.29 3.89 23.82
N GLU A 157 -11.39 2.62 23.44
CA GLU A 157 -10.80 2.09 22.21
C GLU A 157 -11.28 2.83 20.95
N LEU A 158 -12.57 3.16 20.87
CA LEU A 158 -13.09 3.96 19.77
C LEU A 158 -12.56 5.40 19.77
N GLN A 159 -12.25 5.97 20.94
CA GLN A 159 -11.61 7.29 21.03
C GLN A 159 -10.17 7.22 20.55
N ASP A 160 -9.42 6.23 21.00
CA ASP A 160 -8.02 6.03 20.60
C ASP A 160 -7.93 5.79 19.08
N ALA A 161 -8.89 5.04 18.51
CA ALA A 161 -9.01 4.88 17.06
C ALA A 161 -9.19 6.23 16.33
N MET A 162 -10.09 7.10 16.83
CA MET A 162 -10.31 8.43 16.23
C MET A 162 -9.06 9.30 16.31
N ASP A 163 -8.31 9.23 17.41
CA ASP A 163 -7.10 10.01 17.62
C ASP A 163 -5.99 9.55 16.64
N CYS A 164 -5.79 8.23 16.48
CA CYS A 164 -4.88 7.67 15.48
C CYS A 164 -5.26 8.09 14.05
N TYR A 165 -6.54 7.99 13.65
CA TYR A 165 -6.95 8.41 12.31
C TYR A 165 -6.80 9.91 12.08
N THR A 166 -7.05 10.72 13.11
CA THR A 166 -6.87 12.18 13.04
C THR A 166 -5.39 12.50 12.83
N GLN A 167 -4.50 11.85 13.59
CA GLN A 167 -3.05 11.97 13.42
C GLN A 167 -2.62 11.65 11.99
N VAL A 168 -3.15 10.57 11.39
CA VAL A 168 -2.86 10.24 9.98
C VAL A 168 -3.38 11.32 9.05
N CYS A 169 -4.62 11.78 9.23
CA CYS A 169 -5.23 12.81 8.37
C CYS A 169 -4.46 14.15 8.36
N ASP A 170 -3.83 14.48 9.49
CA ASP A 170 -3.13 15.74 9.73
C ASP A 170 -1.64 15.68 9.34
N ASN A 171 -0.98 14.52 9.50
CA ASN A 171 0.48 14.41 9.35
C ASN A 171 0.93 13.72 8.06
N THR A 172 0.10 12.87 7.43
CA THR A 172 0.50 12.21 6.18
C THR A 172 0.18 13.07 4.95
N GLU A 173 1.11 13.08 3.99
CA GLU A 173 0.86 13.66 2.66
C GLU A 173 0.24 12.64 1.69
N SER A 174 0.21 11.36 2.05
CA SER A 174 -0.23 10.27 1.18
C SER A 174 -1.76 10.30 0.96
N PRO A 175 -2.26 10.56 -0.27
CA PRO A 175 -3.69 10.66 -0.52
C PRO A 175 -4.45 9.38 -0.18
N THR A 176 -3.85 8.21 -0.42
CA THR A 176 -4.47 6.91 -0.15
C THR A 176 -4.61 6.63 1.34
N LEU A 177 -3.64 7.05 2.15
CA LEU A 177 -3.72 6.90 3.60
C LEU A 177 -4.71 7.89 4.21
N ARG A 178 -4.74 9.14 3.73
CA ARG A 178 -5.76 10.11 4.15
C ARG A 178 -7.18 9.65 3.82
N GLU A 179 -7.40 9.06 2.64
CA GLU A 179 -8.70 8.49 2.28
C GLU A 179 -9.10 7.38 3.26
N ARG A 180 -8.19 6.40 3.50
CA ARG A 180 -8.42 5.29 4.43
C ARG A 180 -8.69 5.79 5.85
N ALA A 181 -7.89 6.72 6.35
CA ALA A 181 -8.03 7.26 7.69
C ALA A 181 -9.31 8.08 7.86
N THR A 182 -9.70 8.88 6.86
CA THR A 182 -10.98 9.62 6.88
C THR A 182 -12.17 8.65 6.93
N PHE A 183 -12.10 7.55 6.15
CA PHE A 183 -13.11 6.51 6.19
C PHE A 183 -13.13 5.75 7.52
N GLY A 184 -11.97 5.42 8.09
CA GLY A 184 -11.84 4.81 9.41
C GLY A 184 -12.39 5.69 10.53
N LEU A 185 -12.10 6.99 10.50
CA LEU A 185 -12.63 7.99 11.42
C LEU A 185 -14.17 8.05 11.37
N ALA A 186 -14.75 8.02 10.18
CA ALA A 186 -16.20 7.97 10.02
C ALA A 186 -16.80 6.70 10.65
N ARG A 187 -16.15 5.54 10.49
CA ARG A 187 -16.55 4.27 11.11
C ARG A 187 -16.44 4.31 12.64
N ALA A 188 -15.38 4.90 13.19
CA ALA A 188 -15.20 5.03 14.63
C ALA A 188 -16.27 5.94 15.25
N LEU A 189 -16.56 7.09 14.63
CA LEU A 189 -17.66 7.99 15.03
C LEU A 189 -19.03 7.29 14.97
N GLU A 190 -19.27 6.53 13.90
CA GLU A 190 -20.49 5.73 13.73
C GLU A 190 -20.62 4.66 14.82
N ALA A 191 -19.54 3.93 15.11
CA ALA A 191 -19.52 2.89 16.14
C ALA A 191 -19.77 3.46 17.55
N GLN A 192 -19.24 4.66 17.84
CA GLN A 192 -19.47 5.35 19.10
C GLN A 192 -20.94 5.76 19.26
N GLY A 193 -21.61 6.10 18.15
CA GLY A 193 -23.04 6.35 18.08
C GLY A 193 -23.53 7.61 18.79
N LYS A 194 -22.62 8.46 19.30
CA LYS A 194 -22.97 9.72 19.98
C LYS A 194 -23.37 10.82 18.99
N ASP A 195 -22.56 11.01 17.95
CA ASP A 195 -22.72 12.09 16.96
C ASP A 195 -22.79 11.52 15.52
N LEU A 196 -23.92 10.92 15.16
CA LEU A 196 -24.09 10.33 13.82
C LEU A 196 -23.94 11.36 12.68
N ASP A 197 -24.27 12.62 12.93
CA ASP A 197 -24.12 13.67 11.92
C ASP A 197 -22.65 13.93 11.58
N LYS A 198 -21.75 13.86 12.57
CA LYS A 198 -20.29 13.94 12.35
C LYS A 198 -19.79 12.72 11.55
N ALA A 199 -20.30 11.52 11.85
CA ALA A 199 -19.97 10.33 11.06
C ALA A 199 -20.38 10.50 9.59
N VAL A 200 -21.59 11.01 9.33
CA VAL A 200 -22.08 11.31 7.98
C VAL A 200 -21.21 12.36 7.28
N GLU A 201 -20.82 13.41 7.98
CA GLU A 201 -19.91 14.44 7.46
C GLU A 201 -18.59 13.83 7.01
N ARG A 202 -17.94 13.00 7.83
CA ARG A 202 -16.69 12.32 7.47
C ARG A 202 -16.86 11.36 6.30
N TYR A 203 -17.97 10.63 6.21
CA TYR A 203 -18.24 9.82 5.02
C TYR A 203 -18.43 10.64 3.75
N ARG A 204 -19.07 11.82 3.83
CA ARG A 204 -19.20 12.72 2.69
C ARG A 204 -17.86 13.31 2.28
N GLU A 205 -17.02 13.67 3.25
CA GLU A 205 -15.65 14.13 3.03
C GLU A 205 -14.85 13.13 2.17
N VAL A 206 -14.99 11.82 2.42
CA VAL A 206 -14.38 10.78 1.58
C VAL A 206 -14.84 10.90 0.12
N THR A 207 -16.14 11.04 -0.10
CA THR A 207 -16.72 11.11 -1.46
C THR A 207 -16.40 12.40 -2.20
N GLU A 208 -16.19 13.49 -1.48
CA GLU A 208 -15.87 14.80 -2.03
C GLU A 208 -14.38 14.93 -2.39
N LYS A 209 -13.50 14.48 -1.50
CA LYS A 209 -12.04 14.57 -1.70
C LYS A 209 -11.50 13.45 -2.58
N TRP A 210 -12.08 12.26 -2.52
CA TRP A 210 -11.63 11.08 -3.26
C TRP A 210 -12.81 10.39 -3.98
N PRO A 211 -13.44 11.05 -4.97
CA PRO A 211 -14.64 10.51 -5.65
C PRO A 211 -14.41 9.18 -6.39
N HIS A 212 -13.15 8.89 -6.77
CA HIS A 212 -12.73 7.65 -7.43
C HIS A 212 -11.86 6.77 -6.54
N GLY A 213 -11.83 7.07 -5.23
CA GLY A 213 -11.06 6.30 -4.26
C GLY A 213 -11.68 4.94 -3.95
N ALA A 214 -10.90 4.07 -3.30
CA ALA A 214 -11.32 2.71 -2.98
C ALA A 214 -12.52 2.66 -2.01
N TYR A 215 -12.70 3.71 -1.20
CA TYR A 215 -13.74 3.78 -0.16
C TYR A 215 -14.94 4.62 -0.57
N ALA A 216 -14.87 5.37 -1.67
CA ALA A 216 -15.88 6.35 -2.06
C ALA A 216 -17.30 5.77 -2.17
N ALA A 217 -17.45 4.66 -2.90
CA ALA A 217 -18.75 4.02 -3.09
C ALA A 217 -19.36 3.51 -1.77
N MET A 218 -18.52 2.95 -0.89
CA MET A 218 -18.94 2.46 0.41
C MET A 218 -19.31 3.62 1.35
N ALA A 219 -18.50 4.69 1.38
CA ALA A 219 -18.76 5.89 2.17
C ALA A 219 -20.07 6.57 1.75
N ALA A 220 -20.31 6.73 0.45
CA ALA A 220 -21.57 7.28 -0.08
C ALA A 220 -22.79 6.48 0.39
N ARG A 221 -22.70 5.15 0.31
CA ARG A 221 -23.77 4.26 0.77
C ARG A 221 -24.01 4.41 2.27
N ARG A 222 -22.96 4.39 3.10
CA ARG A 222 -23.11 4.53 4.56
C ARG A 222 -23.65 5.90 4.96
N ALA A 223 -23.17 6.98 4.35
CA ALA A 223 -23.71 8.33 4.57
C ALA A 223 -25.22 8.39 4.30
N LYS A 224 -25.70 7.72 3.25
CA LYS A 224 -27.14 7.62 2.95
C LYS A 224 -27.88 6.76 3.96
N ASP A 225 -27.34 5.60 4.33
CA ASP A 225 -27.97 4.67 5.27
C ASP A 225 -28.13 5.27 6.67
N LEU A 226 -27.14 6.04 7.15
CA LEU A 226 -27.18 6.74 8.45
C LEU A 226 -28.21 7.88 8.52
N GLN A 227 -28.64 8.41 7.36
CA GLN A 227 -29.70 9.41 7.31
C GLN A 227 -31.11 8.79 7.41
N ARG A 228 -31.25 7.48 7.28
CA ARG A 228 -32.57 6.82 7.35
C ARG A 228 -33.11 6.88 8.78
N PRO A 229 -34.39 7.23 8.98
CA PRO A 229 -34.99 7.31 10.32
C PRO A 229 -34.88 6.00 11.12
N SER A 230 -35.04 4.86 10.45
CA SER A 230 -34.91 3.53 11.07
C SER A 230 -33.50 3.27 11.62
N THR A 231 -32.47 3.74 10.90
CA THR A 231 -31.07 3.58 11.31
C THR A 231 -30.79 4.47 12.53
N ARG A 232 -31.22 5.73 12.50
CA ARG A 232 -31.08 6.63 13.67
C ARG A 232 -31.78 6.07 14.90
N GLN A 233 -32.99 5.54 14.75
CA GLN A 233 -33.72 4.90 15.85
C GLN A 233 -33.00 3.65 16.39
N MET A 234 -32.29 2.90 15.54
CA MET A 234 -31.44 1.80 16.02
C MET A 234 -30.32 2.34 16.91
N TYR A 235 -29.58 3.35 16.47
CA TYR A 235 -28.52 3.96 17.28
C TYR A 235 -29.04 4.60 18.56
N ASP A 236 -30.21 5.24 18.54
CA ASP A 236 -30.84 5.79 19.76
C ASP A 236 -31.18 4.69 20.77
N ARG A 237 -31.57 3.50 20.29
CA ARG A 237 -31.79 2.33 21.16
C ARG A 237 -30.46 1.77 21.66
N PHE A 238 -29.46 1.68 20.78
CA PHE A 238 -28.12 1.19 21.12
C PHE A 238 -27.38 2.10 22.11
N ALA A 239 -27.58 3.42 22.03
CA ALA A 239 -27.04 4.38 23.00
C ALA A 239 -27.55 4.11 24.42
N ARG A 240 -28.82 3.66 24.55
CA ARG A 240 -29.45 3.27 25.82
C ARG A 240 -29.15 1.84 26.25
N PHE A 241 -28.61 1.00 25.37
CA PHE A 241 -28.19 -0.34 25.71
C PHE A 241 -26.98 -0.28 26.65
N ASN A 242 -27.10 -0.96 27.80
CA ASN A 242 -26.02 -1.14 28.75
C ASN A 242 -25.87 -2.64 29.00
N PRO A 243 -24.81 -3.29 28.50
CA PRO A 243 -24.59 -4.69 28.74
C PRO A 243 -24.39 -4.92 30.23
N LYS A 244 -25.02 -5.97 30.76
CA LYS A 244 -24.73 -6.44 32.12
C LYS A 244 -23.54 -7.38 32.00
N PRO A 245 -22.50 -7.23 32.84
CA PRO A 245 -21.40 -8.18 32.82
C PRO A 245 -21.96 -9.60 33.02
N PRO A 246 -21.38 -10.61 32.35
CA PRO A 246 -21.76 -12.00 32.57
C PRO A 246 -21.67 -12.27 34.07
N THR A 247 -22.79 -12.69 34.65
CA THR A 247 -22.83 -13.03 36.08
C THR A 247 -22.04 -14.31 36.27
N PRO A 248 -21.00 -14.34 37.13
CA PRO A 248 -20.20 -15.53 37.36
C PRO A 248 -20.99 -16.69 38.00
N ASP A 249 -22.16 -16.42 38.58
CA ASP A 249 -22.93 -17.37 39.36
C ASP A 249 -24.08 -18.02 38.56
N LEU A 250 -23.73 -18.75 37.50
CA LEU A 250 -24.57 -19.87 37.08
C LEU A 250 -24.12 -21.11 37.89
N PRO A 251 -24.99 -21.72 38.70
CA PRO A 251 -24.69 -23.03 39.28
C PRO A 251 -24.48 -24.01 38.12
N GLY A 252 -23.26 -24.55 37.99
CA GLY A 252 -22.80 -25.33 36.84
C GLY A 252 -21.65 -24.69 36.03
N GLY A 253 -20.82 -23.83 36.64
CA GLY A 253 -19.58 -23.34 36.03
C GLY A 253 -18.64 -24.47 35.62
N LEU A 254 -17.73 -24.23 34.66
CA LEU A 254 -16.86 -25.18 33.94
C LEU A 254 -16.05 -26.21 34.76
N ASP A 255 -16.02 -26.10 36.09
CA ASP A 255 -15.45 -27.11 36.99
C ASP A 255 -16.47 -28.20 37.39
N ASP A 256 -17.76 -27.93 37.23
CA ASP A 256 -18.79 -28.96 37.12
C ASP A 256 -18.85 -29.35 35.64
N PRO A 257 -18.33 -30.52 35.23
CA PRO A 257 -18.57 -31.00 33.89
C PRO A 257 -20.08 -31.02 33.74
N PHE A 258 -20.62 -30.32 32.73
CA PHE A 258 -22.00 -30.49 32.33
C PHE A 258 -22.29 -31.98 32.39
N SER A 259 -22.99 -32.42 33.44
CA SER A 259 -23.36 -33.80 33.60
C SER A 259 -24.52 -33.96 32.64
N PHE A 260 -24.16 -34.10 31.37
CA PHE A 260 -25.04 -34.65 30.38
C PHE A 260 -25.34 -36.04 30.88
N ASP A 261 -26.45 -36.18 31.61
CA ASP A 261 -26.97 -37.45 32.02
C ASP A 261 -27.67 -38.03 30.78
N PRO A 262 -27.07 -39.01 30.07
CA PRO A 262 -27.71 -39.62 28.91
C PRO A 262 -29.02 -40.33 29.29
N SER A 263 -29.25 -40.61 30.57
CA SER A 263 -30.49 -41.18 31.12
C SER A 263 -31.61 -40.15 31.27
N SER A 264 -31.29 -38.85 31.20
CA SER A 264 -32.27 -37.75 31.20
C SER A 264 -32.78 -37.41 29.80
N LEU A 265 -32.23 -38.06 28.77
CA LEU A 265 -32.81 -38.02 27.43
C LEU A 265 -34.13 -38.79 27.47
N PRO A 266 -35.26 -38.19 27.06
CA PRO A 266 -36.46 -38.98 26.83
C PRO A 266 -36.14 -40.06 25.78
N ASP A 267 -36.49 -41.31 26.07
CA ASP A 267 -36.36 -42.46 25.14
C ASP A 267 -37.22 -42.31 23.87
N ASP A 268 -37.97 -41.21 23.75
CA ASP A 268 -38.76 -40.90 22.58
C ASP A 268 -37.84 -40.51 21.42
N ASP A 269 -37.80 -41.41 20.43
CA ASP A 269 -37.31 -41.23 19.07
C ASP A 269 -37.24 -39.73 18.71
N PHE A 270 -36.03 -39.25 18.39
CA PHE A 270 -35.80 -37.99 17.70
C PHE A 270 -36.55 -38.00 16.36
N ARG A 271 -37.86 -37.80 16.40
CA ARG A 271 -38.69 -37.48 15.25
C ARG A 271 -38.38 -36.03 14.95
N LEU A 272 -37.50 -35.85 13.97
CA LEU A 272 -37.41 -34.60 13.22
C LEU A 272 -38.85 -34.12 12.97
N ALA A 273 -39.10 -32.84 13.26
CA ALA A 273 -40.41 -32.23 13.05
C ALA A 273 -40.98 -32.66 11.69
N PRO A 274 -42.29 -32.98 11.59
CA PRO A 274 -42.87 -33.48 10.36
C PRO A 274 -42.64 -32.44 9.25
N GLY A 275 -41.78 -32.78 8.29
CA GLY A 275 -41.33 -31.87 7.22
C GLY A 275 -39.83 -31.88 6.92
N LEU A 276 -38.98 -32.58 7.70
CA LEU A 276 -37.53 -32.65 7.46
C LEU A 276 -36.97 -34.07 7.21
N THR A 277 -37.82 -35.03 6.86
CA THR A 277 -37.35 -36.33 6.37
C THR A 277 -37.07 -36.24 4.87
N ASN A 278 -35.79 -36.14 4.51
CA ASN A 278 -35.34 -36.42 3.15
C ASN A 278 -35.76 -37.85 2.78
N GLU A 279 -36.67 -37.97 1.81
CA GLU A 279 -36.88 -39.21 1.07
C GLU A 279 -35.56 -39.59 0.39
N LYS A 280 -34.95 -40.64 0.92
CA LYS A 280 -33.81 -41.30 0.31
C LYS A 280 -34.34 -42.24 -0.76
N GLU A 281 -34.38 -41.77 -2.01
CA GLU A 281 -34.44 -42.66 -3.16
C GLU A 281 -33.32 -43.69 -3.03
N THR A 282 -33.71 -44.96 -2.98
CA THR A 282 -32.79 -46.08 -2.95
C THR A 282 -32.73 -46.66 -4.37
N PRO A 283 -31.55 -46.85 -4.96
CA PRO A 283 -31.43 -47.37 -6.31
C PRO A 283 -31.82 -48.86 -6.32
N THR A 284 -32.78 -49.22 -7.16
CA THR A 284 -33.08 -50.60 -7.51
C THR A 284 -32.43 -50.91 -8.85
N ASP A 285 -31.60 -51.94 -8.84
CA ASP A 285 -30.99 -52.58 -10.00
C ASP A 285 -32.00 -53.55 -10.64
N PRO A 286 -32.18 -53.56 -11.97
CA PRO A 286 -32.60 -54.76 -12.66
C PRO A 286 -31.60 -55.18 -13.75
N THR A 287 -31.00 -56.33 -13.50
CA THR A 287 -30.68 -57.44 -14.40
C THR A 287 -30.63 -57.18 -15.94
N ASN A 288 -29.41 -57.35 -16.46
CA ASN A 288 -28.96 -57.67 -17.82
C ASN A 288 -29.93 -58.49 -18.72
N PRO A 289 -29.96 -58.23 -20.04
CA PRO A 289 -29.46 -59.28 -20.94
C PRO A 289 -28.61 -58.78 -22.14
N ALA A 290 -27.49 -59.50 -22.31
CA ALA A 290 -26.82 -59.97 -23.53
C ALA A 290 -26.36 -58.99 -24.64
N ALA A 291 -25.07 -59.16 -24.97
CA ALA A 291 -24.27 -58.51 -26.01
C ALA A 291 -24.76 -58.73 -27.47
N PRO A 292 -24.16 -58.01 -28.44
CA PRO A 292 -23.05 -58.69 -29.13
C PRO A 292 -21.76 -57.87 -29.30
N ASP A 293 -20.73 -58.67 -29.44
CA ASP A 293 -19.32 -58.49 -29.76
C ASP A 293 -19.06 -57.71 -31.07
N VAL A 294 -18.05 -56.82 -31.09
CA VAL A 294 -16.87 -56.90 -32.01
C VAL A 294 -15.84 -55.78 -31.77
N ASN A 295 -14.69 -56.21 -31.26
CA ASN A 295 -13.31 -55.84 -31.61
C ASN A 295 -12.93 -54.51 -32.31
N ALA A 296 -11.95 -53.85 -31.67
CA ALA A 296 -10.69 -53.30 -32.19
C ALA A 296 -10.69 -52.05 -33.07
N THR A 297 -10.05 -50.96 -32.58
CA THR A 297 -8.67 -50.53 -32.96
C THR A 297 -8.39 -49.15 -32.34
N GLU A 298 -7.25 -49.00 -31.65
CA GLU A 298 -6.60 -47.74 -31.20
C GLU A 298 -6.27 -46.79 -32.40
N PRO A 299 -5.69 -45.56 -32.27
CA PRO A 299 -5.19 -44.84 -31.09
C PRO A 299 -5.59 -43.33 -31.02
N ASP A 300 -5.15 -42.69 -29.94
CA ASP A 300 -4.25 -41.53 -29.94
C ASP A 300 -4.70 -40.26 -29.19
N THR A 301 -3.67 -39.76 -28.52
CA THR A 301 -3.52 -38.67 -27.58
C THR A 301 -3.54 -37.34 -28.32
N ALA A 302 -4.32 -36.36 -27.86
CA ALA A 302 -4.00 -34.95 -28.09
C ALA A 302 -4.72 -34.05 -27.08
N ALA A 303 -3.92 -33.34 -26.30
CA ALA A 303 -4.29 -32.25 -25.41
C ALA A 303 -4.89 -31.07 -26.19
N PRO A 304 -5.72 -30.22 -25.54
CA PRO A 304 -6.22 -29.01 -26.18
C PRO A 304 -5.13 -27.94 -26.27
N ASP A 305 -4.96 -27.49 -27.50
CA ASP A 305 -4.08 -26.46 -28.04
C ASP A 305 -4.36 -25.07 -27.45
N ILE A 306 -3.36 -24.45 -26.81
CA ILE A 306 -3.34 -23.03 -26.45
C ILE A 306 -2.69 -22.30 -27.61
N GLY A 307 -3.53 -21.62 -28.39
CA GLY A 307 -3.12 -20.84 -29.55
C GLY A 307 -2.05 -19.81 -29.23
N THR A 308 -0.94 -19.92 -29.97
CA THR A 308 0.14 -18.93 -30.06
C THR A 308 -0.29 -17.83 -31.04
N PRO A 309 -0.09 -16.53 -30.75
CA PRO A 309 -0.24 -15.48 -31.75
C PRO A 309 1.04 -15.34 -32.57
N ASP A 310 0.94 -15.51 -33.89
CA ASP A 310 2.00 -15.25 -34.86
C ASP A 310 1.96 -13.77 -35.34
N PRO A 311 3.09 -13.15 -35.71
CA PRO A 311 3.22 -11.73 -36.01
C PRO A 311 3.21 -11.45 -37.52
N THR A 312 2.41 -10.50 -38.01
CA THR A 312 2.74 -9.76 -39.24
C THR A 312 2.03 -8.39 -39.29
N ALA A 313 2.81 -7.35 -39.58
CA ALA A 313 2.41 -5.97 -39.86
C ALA A 313 1.60 -5.81 -41.17
N PRO A 314 1.00 -4.62 -41.39
CA PRO A 314 1.52 -3.79 -42.47
C PRO A 314 1.63 -2.28 -42.15
N GLU A 315 2.37 -1.60 -43.03
CA GLU A 315 2.93 -0.26 -42.99
C GLU A 315 1.95 0.93 -43.09
N GLY A 316 2.27 2.00 -42.35
CA GLY A 316 2.26 3.42 -42.78
C GLY A 316 0.99 4.27 -42.62
N PRO A 317 1.06 5.63 -42.58
CA PRO A 317 2.23 6.52 -42.57
C PRO A 317 2.31 7.43 -41.31
N ALA A 318 3.52 7.94 -41.03
CA ALA A 318 3.80 8.99 -40.05
C ALA A 318 3.18 10.34 -40.48
N PRO A 319 2.87 11.24 -39.52
CA PRO A 319 3.69 12.47 -39.48
C PRO A 319 3.91 13.13 -38.09
N GLN A 320 5.14 13.63 -37.95
CA GLN A 320 5.52 14.96 -37.41
C GLN A 320 5.53 15.19 -35.89
N THR A 321 6.75 15.16 -35.35
CA THR A 321 7.23 16.03 -34.27
C THR A 321 7.17 17.51 -34.68
N PRO A 322 6.71 18.43 -33.82
CA PRO A 322 7.00 19.84 -33.96
C PRO A 322 8.38 20.17 -33.38
N ASP A 323 9.21 20.77 -34.22
CA ASP A 323 10.42 21.47 -33.82
C ASP A 323 10.11 22.74 -33.02
N THR A 324 11.08 23.04 -32.16
CA THR A 324 11.43 24.26 -31.43
C THR A 324 10.92 25.59 -31.99
N GLU A 325 10.40 26.45 -31.10
CA GLU A 325 10.62 27.90 -31.21
C GLU A 325 10.88 28.51 -29.82
N ALA A 326 12.10 29.01 -29.66
CA ALA A 326 12.49 29.90 -28.58
C ALA A 326 12.14 31.33 -29.00
N ALA A 327 11.42 32.05 -28.15
CA ALA A 327 11.32 33.50 -28.19
C ALA A 327 11.71 34.08 -26.83
N ASP A 328 12.90 34.66 -26.82
CA ASP A 328 13.43 35.60 -25.85
C ASP A 328 12.78 36.96 -26.07
N SER A 329 12.15 37.57 -25.05
CA SER A 329 12.30 39.01 -24.73
C SER A 329 11.70 39.41 -23.37
N THR A 330 12.59 39.63 -22.40
CA THR A 330 12.75 40.86 -21.58
C THR A 330 11.69 41.32 -20.55
N PRO A 331 12.06 42.19 -19.57
CA PRO A 331 11.68 42.05 -18.16
C PRO A 331 10.73 43.17 -17.70
N SER A 332 10.12 42.99 -16.52
CA SER A 332 9.37 44.06 -15.87
C SER A 332 9.56 44.02 -14.34
N GLU A 333 10.54 44.78 -13.87
CA GLU A 333 10.47 45.60 -12.66
C GLU A 333 11.11 46.96 -13.05
N PRO A 334 10.80 48.10 -12.42
CA PRO A 334 10.42 48.25 -11.01
C PRO A 334 9.26 49.26 -10.77
N LYS A 335 8.79 49.42 -9.52
CA LYS A 335 8.98 50.64 -8.68
C LYS A 335 7.97 50.77 -7.53
N THR A 336 8.54 50.95 -6.33
CA THR A 336 8.14 51.84 -5.20
C THR A 336 6.93 51.52 -4.30
N ALA A 337 7.28 51.17 -3.05
CA ALA A 337 7.19 52.00 -1.83
C ALA A 337 5.84 52.61 -1.40
N ASN A 338 5.38 52.20 -0.22
CA ASN A 338 5.03 53.01 0.96
C ASN A 338 4.86 52.01 2.13
N ALA A 339 5.65 52.00 3.20
CA ALA A 339 5.82 53.02 4.24
C ALA A 339 4.49 53.39 4.93
N ASP A 340 4.41 52.94 6.19
CA ASP A 340 3.85 53.65 7.35
C ASP A 340 2.33 53.92 7.37
N GLU A 341 1.60 53.33 8.32
CA GLU A 341 1.06 54.14 9.42
C GLU A 341 0.56 53.30 10.60
N SER A 342 0.83 53.85 11.78
CA SER A 342 0.49 53.36 13.09
C SER A 342 -0.92 53.76 13.55
N LYS A 343 -1.47 52.95 14.47
CA LYS A 343 -2.28 53.34 15.64
C LYS A 343 -3.75 53.78 15.41
N PRO A 344 -4.62 53.81 16.45
CA PRO A 344 -4.39 53.84 17.91
C PRO A 344 -4.44 52.50 18.64
#